data_AF-A0A2G5CKW9-F1
#
_entry.id   AF-A0A2G5CKW9-F1
#
_cell.length_a   1.000
_cell.length_b   1.000
_cell.length_c   1.000
_cell.angle_alpha   90.00
_cell.angle_beta   90.00
_cell.angle_gamma   90.00
#
_symmetry.space_group_name_H-M   'P 1'
#
loop_
_entity.id
_entity.type
_entity.pdbx_description
1 polymer ?
#
loop_
_entity_poly.entity_id
_entity_poly.type
_entity_poly.pdbx_seq_one_letter_code
_entity_poly.pdbx_strand_id
1 'polypeptide(L)'
;MKETMVMTLLTSNASCTTNCLAPFVKVLDEEFGIVKGTMTTTHSYTGDQRLLDASHRDLRRARAAALNIVPTSTGAAKAVSLVLPQLKGKLNGIALRVPTPNVSVVDLVINVAKKGLSAEDVNGAFRKEAEGKLKGILAVCDVPLVSVDFRCSDVSCTIDSSLTMVMGDDMVKVVAWYDNEWGYSQRVVDLAHLVASKWPGTDAVGSGDPLEDFCKSNPGEEECKVYEA
;
A
#
# COMPACT_ATOMS: atom_id res chain seq x y z
N MET A 1 -2.32 -20.91 -24.76
CA MET A 1 -0.95 -21.20 -24.33
C MET A 1 -1.00 -21.56 -22.86
N LYS A 2 -0.47 -22.72 -22.47
CA LYS A 2 -0.37 -23.13 -21.06
C LYS A 2 0.60 -22.16 -20.39
N GLU A 3 0.11 -21.29 -19.51
CA GLU A 3 0.96 -20.48 -18.64
C GLU A 3 1.59 -21.40 -17.61
N THR A 4 2.80 -21.88 -17.93
CA THR A 4 3.66 -22.52 -16.95
C THR A 4 4.11 -21.43 -15.98
N MET A 5 3.38 -21.25 -14.89
CA MET A 5 3.82 -20.42 -13.77
C MET A 5 5.09 -21.09 -13.22
N VAL A 6 6.26 -20.50 -13.49
CA VAL A 6 7.52 -20.94 -12.89
C VAL A 6 7.39 -20.67 -11.40
N MET A 7 7.15 -21.73 -10.63
CA MET A 7 7.01 -21.63 -9.19
C MET A 7 8.33 -21.15 -8.60
N THR A 8 8.34 -19.93 -8.08
CA THR A 8 9.53 -19.35 -7.46
C THR A 8 9.54 -19.74 -5.99
N LEU A 9 10.55 -20.51 -5.56
CA LEU A 9 10.69 -20.94 -4.16
C LEU A 9 10.86 -19.78 -3.18
N LEU A 10 11.37 -18.64 -3.64
CA LEU A 10 11.62 -17.45 -2.83
C LEU A 10 10.89 -16.26 -3.44
N THR A 11 9.88 -15.76 -2.73
CA THR A 11 9.07 -14.62 -3.15
C THR A 11 9.22 -13.45 -2.18
N SER A 12 9.07 -12.23 -2.68
CA SER A 12 9.05 -11.01 -1.90
C SER A 12 7.66 -10.38 -1.97
N ASN A 13 7.11 -9.99 -0.81
CA ASN A 13 5.88 -9.20 -0.75
C ASN A 13 6.13 -7.68 -0.94
N ALA A 14 7.25 -7.33 -1.58
CA ALA A 14 7.73 -5.95 -1.72
C ALA A 14 7.87 -5.21 -0.37
N SER A 15 7.44 -3.96 -0.30
CA SER A 15 7.49 -3.11 0.92
C SER A 15 6.11 -2.57 1.25
N CYS A 16 5.90 -2.08 2.47
CA CYS A 16 4.66 -1.41 2.89
C CYS A 16 4.29 -0.23 1.97
N THR A 17 5.25 0.63 1.63
CA THR A 17 5.02 1.75 0.70
C THR A 17 4.68 1.26 -0.71
N THR A 18 5.29 0.17 -1.21
CA THR A 18 4.93 -0.40 -2.52
C THR A 18 3.52 -0.99 -2.50
N ASN A 19 3.14 -1.67 -1.41
CA ASN A 19 1.78 -2.21 -1.24
C ASN A 19 0.74 -1.10 -1.17
N CYS A 20 1.06 0.04 -0.56
CA CYS A 20 0.19 1.21 -0.58
C CYS A 20 0.10 1.83 -1.99
N LEU A 21 1.24 2.06 -2.64
CA LEU A 21 1.34 2.81 -3.90
C LEU A 21 0.78 2.03 -5.11
N ALA A 22 1.10 0.74 -5.24
CA ALA A 22 0.81 -0.03 -6.44
C ALA A 22 -0.70 -0.16 -6.77
N PRO A 23 -1.61 -0.39 -5.81
CA PRO A 23 -3.04 -0.52 -6.10
C PRO A 23 -3.63 0.73 -6.75
N PHE A 24 -3.42 1.91 -6.17
CA PHE A 24 -4.03 3.14 -6.71
C PHE A 24 -3.27 3.68 -7.93
N VAL A 25 -1.97 3.41 -8.06
CA VAL A 25 -1.23 3.68 -9.30
C VAL A 25 -1.76 2.83 -10.46
N LYS A 26 -2.13 1.56 -10.22
CA LYS A 26 -2.76 0.72 -11.23
C LYS A 26 -4.07 1.34 -11.72
N VAL A 27 -4.93 1.81 -10.81
CA VAL A 27 -6.19 2.48 -11.17
C VAL A 27 -5.91 3.73 -12.02
N LEU A 28 -4.98 4.58 -11.58
CA LEU A 28 -4.65 5.82 -12.30
C LEU A 28 -4.07 5.55 -13.70
N ASP A 29 -3.23 4.52 -13.85
CA ASP A 29 -2.66 4.16 -15.15
C ASP A 29 -3.70 3.58 -16.11
N GLU A 30 -4.58 2.70 -15.61
CA GLU A 30 -5.62 2.06 -16.43
C GLU A 30 -6.71 3.05 -16.87
N GLU A 31 -7.12 3.97 -16.00
CA GLU A 31 -8.23 4.90 -16.26
C GLU A 31 -7.77 6.22 -16.93
N PHE A 32 -6.54 6.67 -16.65
CA PHE A 32 -6.07 8.00 -17.07
C PHE A 32 -4.74 7.99 -17.84
N GLY A 33 -3.99 6.88 -17.81
CA GLY A 33 -2.71 6.70 -18.51
C GLY A 33 -1.59 7.54 -17.90
N ILE A 34 -0.72 6.95 -17.09
CA ILE A 34 0.38 7.70 -16.45
C ILE A 34 1.48 8.01 -17.46
N VAL A 35 1.84 9.28 -17.57
CA VAL A 35 2.99 9.75 -18.38
C VAL A 35 4.27 9.67 -17.55
N LYS A 36 4.28 10.33 -16.39
CA LYS A 36 5.38 10.36 -15.42
C LYS A 36 4.91 10.96 -14.11
N GLY A 37 5.66 10.76 -13.03
CA GLY A 37 5.40 11.44 -11.78
C GLY A 37 6.43 11.15 -10.70
N THR A 38 6.20 11.75 -9.54
CA THR A 38 7.01 11.57 -8.36
C THR A 38 6.13 11.34 -7.16
N MET A 39 6.61 10.56 -6.20
CA MET A 39 5.97 10.38 -4.91
C MET A 39 6.87 10.78 -3.76
N THR A 40 6.24 11.25 -2.69
CA THR A 40 6.87 11.38 -1.38
C THR A 40 6.07 10.56 -0.41
N THR A 41 6.72 9.70 0.37
CA THR A 41 6.05 9.12 1.55
C THR A 41 6.49 9.84 2.80
N THR A 42 5.53 10.45 3.50
CA THR A 42 5.73 10.88 4.88
C THR A 42 5.47 9.66 5.74
N HIS A 43 6.56 9.08 6.25
CA HIS A 43 6.57 7.74 6.78
C HIS A 43 6.91 7.78 8.27
N SER A 44 6.15 7.06 9.09
CA SER A 44 6.51 6.84 10.49
C SER A 44 7.92 6.28 10.65
N TYR A 45 8.58 6.58 11.75
CA TYR A 45 9.88 5.98 12.00
C TYR A 45 9.75 4.47 12.25
N THR A 46 10.83 3.72 12.06
CA THR A 46 10.84 2.25 12.23
C THR A 46 12.01 1.81 13.09
N GLY A 47 12.09 0.52 13.45
CA GLY A 47 13.21 -0.05 14.21
C GLY A 47 14.61 0.12 13.60
N ASP A 48 14.72 0.44 12.31
CA ASP A 48 15.99 0.80 11.64
C ASP A 48 16.57 2.15 12.11
N GLN A 49 15.73 3.06 12.63
CA GLN A 49 16.15 4.40 13.06
C GLN A 49 16.59 4.44 14.53
N ARG A 50 17.30 5.50 14.91
CA ARG A 50 17.90 5.63 16.23
C ARG A 50 17.04 6.48 17.17
N LEU A 51 16.95 6.07 18.45
CA LEU A 51 16.27 6.85 19.49
C LEU A 51 17.03 8.14 19.80
N LEU A 52 18.35 8.03 20.00
CA LEU A 52 19.29 9.14 20.12
C LEU A 52 20.24 9.13 18.93
N ASP A 53 20.96 10.22 18.71
CA ASP A 53 21.97 10.28 17.66
C ASP A 53 23.00 9.14 17.82
N ALA A 54 23.11 8.26 16.82
CA ALA A 54 23.98 7.08 16.85
C ALA A 54 24.38 6.64 15.43
N SER A 55 25.40 5.78 15.32
CA SER A 55 25.93 5.34 14.02
C SER A 55 24.87 4.67 13.14
N HIS A 56 24.86 5.05 11.85
CA HIS A 56 24.00 4.45 10.82
C HIS A 56 24.63 4.68 9.44
N ARG A 57 24.42 3.75 8.49
CA ARG A 57 24.97 3.83 7.13
C ARG A 57 24.43 5.01 6.31
N ASP A 58 23.16 5.35 6.53
CA ASP A 58 22.54 6.59 6.09
C ASP A 58 22.70 7.62 7.22
N LEU A 59 23.57 8.62 7.00
CA LEU A 59 23.91 9.63 8.00
C LEU A 59 22.71 10.49 8.42
N ARG A 60 21.65 10.58 7.62
CA ARG A 60 20.43 11.28 8.02
C ARG A 60 19.63 10.46 9.02
N ARG A 61 19.57 9.13 8.83
CA ARG A 61 18.92 8.19 9.77
C ARG A 61 19.73 7.93 11.05
N ALA A 62 20.96 8.43 11.11
CA ALA A 62 21.75 8.44 12.34
C ALA A 62 21.18 9.39 13.42
N ARG A 63 20.28 10.32 13.04
CA ARG A 63 19.69 11.32 13.94
C ARG A 63 18.48 10.78 14.70
N ALA A 64 18.26 11.29 15.91
CA ALA A 64 17.15 10.93 16.80
C ALA A 64 15.79 10.97 16.08
N ALA A 65 15.15 9.80 15.91
CA ALA A 65 13.99 9.60 15.05
C ALA A 65 12.76 10.39 15.52
N ALA A 66 12.50 10.40 16.82
CA ALA A 66 11.33 11.04 17.41
C ALA A 66 11.44 12.58 17.51
N LEU A 67 12.54 13.18 17.04
CA LEU A 67 12.79 14.62 17.13
C LEU A 67 13.07 15.27 15.76
N ASN A 68 13.02 14.51 14.66
CA ASN A 68 13.44 14.98 13.35
C ASN A 68 12.48 14.57 12.24
N ILE A 69 12.40 15.41 11.21
CA ILE A 69 11.96 15.00 9.87
C ILE A 69 13.22 14.59 9.11
N VAL A 70 13.35 13.31 8.76
CA VAL A 70 14.58 12.74 8.17
C VAL A 70 14.34 12.36 6.71
N PRO A 71 14.85 13.12 5.73
CA PRO A 71 14.71 12.79 4.31
C PRO A 71 15.64 11.66 3.90
N THR A 72 15.14 10.66 3.18
CA THR A 72 15.91 9.49 2.72
C THR A 72 15.44 9.04 1.34
N SER A 73 16.29 8.32 0.61
CA SER A 73 15.89 7.71 -0.65
C SER A 73 14.98 6.51 -0.39
N THR A 74 14.13 6.18 -1.37
CA THR A 74 13.29 4.98 -1.33
C THR A 74 13.31 4.27 -2.68
N GLY A 75 13.27 2.94 -2.62
CA GLY A 75 13.09 2.09 -3.80
C GLY A 75 11.62 1.86 -4.16
N ALA A 76 10.67 2.28 -3.32
CA ALA A 76 9.27 1.87 -3.43
C ALA A 76 8.62 2.25 -4.77
N ALA A 77 8.82 3.49 -5.23
CA ALA A 77 8.32 3.95 -6.52
C ALA A 77 8.93 3.19 -7.71
N LYS A 78 10.22 2.85 -7.63
CA LYS A 78 10.89 2.04 -8.65
C LYS A 78 10.38 0.59 -8.63
N ALA A 79 10.12 0.05 -7.45
CA ALA A 79 9.61 -1.30 -7.26
C ALA A 79 8.19 -1.49 -7.83
N VAL A 80 7.39 -0.42 -7.94
CA VAL A 80 6.10 -0.47 -8.65
C VAL A 80 6.29 -0.97 -10.09
N SER A 81 7.38 -0.62 -10.77
CA SER A 81 7.64 -1.11 -12.13
C SER A 81 7.96 -2.60 -12.22
N LEU A 82 8.24 -3.28 -11.11
CA LEU A 82 8.42 -4.73 -11.09
C LEU A 82 7.07 -5.46 -11.13
N VAL A 83 6.00 -4.83 -10.62
CA VAL A 83 4.63 -5.37 -10.61
C VAL A 83 3.74 -4.76 -11.69
N LEU A 84 4.08 -3.56 -12.18
CA LEU A 84 3.44 -2.85 -13.29
C LEU A 84 4.51 -2.47 -14.33
N PRO A 85 4.96 -3.42 -15.19
CA PRO A 85 6.11 -3.22 -16.08
C PRO A 85 6.01 -2.02 -17.03
N GLN A 86 4.79 -1.65 -17.44
CA GLN A 86 4.52 -0.50 -18.30
C GLN A 86 4.86 0.86 -17.64
N LEU A 87 5.09 0.89 -16.33
CA LEU A 87 5.48 2.07 -15.56
C LEU A 87 6.99 2.20 -15.35
N LYS A 88 7.79 1.31 -15.96
CA LYS A 88 9.26 1.36 -15.87
C LYS A 88 9.79 2.73 -16.31
N GLY A 89 10.52 3.38 -15.41
CA GLY A 89 11.13 4.70 -15.64
C GLY A 89 10.18 5.89 -15.53
N LYS A 90 8.88 5.67 -15.28
CA LYS A 90 7.88 6.75 -15.19
C LYS A 90 7.74 7.34 -13.78
N LEU A 91 8.02 6.55 -12.75
CA LEU A 91 7.84 6.92 -11.34
C LEU A 91 9.16 6.89 -10.57
N ASN A 92 9.35 7.87 -9.70
CA ASN A 92 10.43 7.93 -8.73
C ASN A 92 9.93 8.58 -7.43
N GLY A 93 10.75 8.61 -6.38
CA GLY A 93 10.31 9.26 -5.14
C GLY A 93 11.32 9.26 -4.01
N ILE A 94 10.93 9.92 -2.92
CA ILE A 94 11.69 10.01 -1.67
C ILE A 94 10.80 9.64 -0.48
N ALA A 95 11.41 9.47 0.68
CA ALA A 95 10.70 9.34 1.94
C ALA A 95 11.13 10.43 2.92
N LEU A 96 10.19 10.92 3.72
CA LEU A 96 10.42 11.79 4.87
C LEU A 96 10.02 11.00 6.11
N ARG A 97 11.00 10.57 6.92
CA ARG A 97 10.69 9.90 8.18
C ARG A 97 10.28 10.93 9.22
N VAL A 98 9.15 10.74 9.89
CA VAL A 98 8.60 11.72 10.84
C VAL A 98 8.38 11.13 12.24
N PRO A 99 8.26 11.97 13.29
CA PRO A 99 8.04 11.55 14.68
C PRO A 99 6.66 10.93 15.01
N THR A 100 6.25 9.93 14.24
CA THR A 100 5.08 9.09 14.52
C THR A 100 5.51 7.63 14.56
N PRO A 101 4.98 6.82 15.49
CA PRO A 101 5.42 5.43 15.67
C PRO A 101 4.83 4.48 14.63
N ASN A 102 3.65 4.78 14.09
CA ASN A 102 2.98 3.99 13.07
C ASN A 102 2.02 4.85 12.23
N VAL A 103 1.57 4.28 11.13
CA VAL A 103 0.82 4.89 10.03
C VAL A 103 1.67 5.86 9.24
N SER A 104 1.54 5.77 7.93
CA SER A 104 2.28 6.57 6.97
C SER A 104 1.33 7.02 5.87
N VAL A 105 1.77 8.01 5.09
CA VAL A 105 1.01 8.55 3.98
C VAL A 105 1.89 8.68 2.75
N VAL A 106 1.31 8.37 1.59
CA VAL A 106 1.88 8.60 0.27
C VAL A 106 1.23 9.84 -0.33
N ASP A 107 2.07 10.73 -0.85
CA ASP A 107 1.69 11.85 -1.70
C ASP A 107 2.24 11.57 -3.10
N LEU A 108 1.36 11.28 -4.05
CA LEU A 108 1.70 11.03 -5.45
C LEU A 108 1.28 12.22 -6.31
N VAL A 109 2.21 12.76 -7.08
CA VAL A 109 1.95 13.78 -8.11
C VAL A 109 2.38 13.23 -9.47
N ILE A 110 1.44 13.18 -10.42
CA ILE A 110 1.64 12.60 -11.75
C ILE A 110 1.10 13.50 -12.85
N ASN A 111 1.67 13.40 -14.04
CA ASN A 111 1.03 13.82 -15.27
C ASN A 111 0.33 12.61 -15.93
N VAL A 112 -0.87 12.82 -16.44
CA VAL A 112 -1.68 11.82 -17.12
C VAL A 112 -1.94 12.18 -18.59
N ALA A 113 -2.23 11.17 -19.40
CA ALA A 113 -2.51 11.33 -20.82
C ALA A 113 -3.92 11.89 -21.05
N LYS A 114 -4.92 11.37 -20.30
CA LYS A 114 -6.29 11.85 -20.35
C LYS A 114 -6.38 13.28 -19.80
N LYS A 115 -7.03 14.17 -20.56
CA LYS A 115 -7.13 15.61 -20.25
C LYS A 115 -8.53 15.97 -19.75
N GLY A 116 -8.63 17.12 -19.06
CA GLY A 116 -9.91 17.68 -18.62
C GLY A 116 -10.58 16.88 -17.51
N LEU A 117 -9.79 16.27 -16.64
CA LEU A 117 -10.27 15.51 -15.49
C LEU A 117 -10.64 16.45 -14.34
N SER A 118 -11.64 16.07 -13.56
CA SER A 118 -11.94 16.65 -12.25
C SER A 118 -11.40 15.76 -11.11
N ALA A 119 -11.37 16.29 -9.89
CA ALA A 119 -11.02 15.47 -8.72
C ALA A 119 -12.10 14.39 -8.48
N GLU A 120 -13.35 14.70 -8.81
CA GLU A 120 -14.49 13.79 -8.75
C GLU A 120 -14.33 12.61 -9.72
N ASP A 121 -13.83 12.84 -10.93
CA ASP A 121 -13.55 11.76 -11.89
C ASP A 121 -12.50 10.79 -11.33
N VAL A 122 -11.44 11.33 -10.74
CA VAL A 122 -10.34 10.56 -10.13
C VAL A 122 -10.85 9.75 -8.92
N ASN A 123 -11.57 10.41 -8.02
CA ASN A 123 -12.17 9.75 -6.85
C ASN A 123 -13.21 8.69 -7.24
N GLY A 124 -14.01 8.95 -8.28
CA GLY A 124 -14.98 8.00 -8.83
C GLY A 124 -14.33 6.72 -9.34
N ALA A 125 -13.20 6.83 -10.04
CA ALA A 125 -12.40 5.68 -10.47
C ALA A 125 -11.92 4.84 -9.29
N PHE A 126 -11.44 5.47 -8.21
CA PHE A 126 -11.03 4.75 -7.01
C PHE A 126 -12.18 4.03 -6.33
N ARG A 127 -13.35 4.66 -6.17
CA ARG A 127 -14.52 4.02 -5.56
C ARG A 127 -14.97 2.78 -6.33
N LYS A 128 -15.05 2.91 -7.66
CA LYS A 128 -15.41 1.79 -8.54
C LYS A 128 -14.48 0.58 -8.31
N GLU A 129 -13.17 0.80 -8.23
CA GLU A 129 -12.23 -0.30 -8.01
C GLU A 129 -12.20 -0.79 -6.56
N ALA A 130 -12.42 0.10 -5.58
CA ALA A 130 -12.55 -0.25 -4.15
C ALA A 130 -13.76 -1.16 -3.87
N GLU A 131 -14.87 -0.93 -4.56
CA GLU A 131 -16.06 -1.79 -4.49
C GLU A 131 -15.95 -3.05 -5.37
N GLY A 132 -15.02 -3.02 -6.33
CA GLY A 132 -14.79 -4.07 -7.31
C GLY A 132 -13.52 -4.89 -7.05
N LYS A 133 -12.56 -4.82 -7.98
CA LYS A 133 -11.40 -5.73 -8.03
C LYS A 133 -10.41 -5.51 -6.89
N LEU A 134 -10.41 -4.34 -6.27
CA LEU A 134 -9.52 -3.97 -5.18
C LEU A 134 -10.23 -3.95 -3.82
N LYS A 135 -11.41 -4.55 -3.71
CA LYS A 135 -12.11 -4.71 -2.43
C LYS A 135 -11.22 -5.44 -1.41
N GLY A 136 -11.09 -4.85 -0.22
CA GLY A 136 -10.20 -5.34 0.84
C GLY A 136 -8.73 -4.94 0.68
N ILE A 137 -8.35 -4.30 -0.43
CA ILE A 137 -6.98 -3.84 -0.71
C ILE A 137 -6.90 -2.32 -0.76
N LEU A 138 -7.91 -1.66 -1.37
CA LEU A 138 -8.01 -0.21 -1.50
C LEU A 138 -9.33 0.25 -0.88
N ALA A 139 -9.27 1.31 -0.07
CA ALA A 139 -10.42 2.04 0.43
C ALA A 139 -10.39 3.51 -0.01
N VAL A 140 -11.53 4.19 0.10
CA VAL A 140 -11.66 5.64 -0.11
C VAL A 140 -12.32 6.23 1.12
N CYS A 141 -11.74 7.30 1.67
CA CYS A 141 -12.22 7.99 2.85
C CYS A 141 -12.60 9.44 2.51
N ASP A 142 -13.81 9.84 2.92
CA ASP A 142 -14.36 11.19 2.76
C ASP A 142 -14.28 12.03 4.04
N VAL A 143 -13.97 11.37 5.16
CA VAL A 143 -13.89 12.00 6.48
C VAL A 143 -12.50 12.60 6.65
N PRO A 144 -12.37 13.83 7.19
CA PRO A 144 -11.08 14.50 7.41
C PRO A 144 -10.33 13.88 8.61
N LEU A 145 -9.83 12.66 8.42
CA LEU A 145 -9.10 11.87 9.41
C LEU A 145 -7.60 12.21 9.41
N VAL A 146 -6.90 11.75 10.46
CA VAL A 146 -5.45 11.89 10.60
C VAL A 146 -4.79 10.53 10.84
N SER A 147 -3.46 10.49 10.93
CA SER A 147 -2.69 9.23 10.93
C SER A 147 -3.19 8.18 11.94
N VAL A 148 -3.52 8.59 13.16
CA VAL A 148 -3.91 7.65 14.23
C VAL A 148 -5.19 6.87 13.92
N ASP A 149 -6.07 7.46 13.09
CA ASP A 149 -7.38 6.90 12.73
C ASP A 149 -7.27 5.74 11.72
N PHE A 150 -6.12 5.62 11.04
CA PHE A 150 -5.86 4.53 10.09
C PHE A 150 -5.08 3.36 10.72
N ARG A 151 -4.82 3.40 12.04
CA ARG A 151 -4.18 2.26 12.72
C ARG A 151 -5.07 1.03 12.64
N CYS A 152 -4.45 -0.15 12.49
CA CYS A 152 -5.15 -1.42 12.36
C CYS A 152 -6.12 -1.48 11.17
N SER A 153 -5.89 -0.66 10.15
CA SER A 153 -6.62 -0.75 8.88
C SER A 153 -6.14 -1.97 8.08
N ASP A 154 -7.05 -2.87 7.73
CA ASP A 154 -6.73 -4.10 6.99
C ASP A 154 -6.39 -3.88 5.51
N VAL A 155 -6.76 -2.72 4.94
CA VAL A 155 -6.46 -2.40 3.54
C VAL A 155 -5.01 -1.93 3.36
N SER A 156 -4.46 -2.13 2.16
CA SER A 156 -3.10 -1.70 1.81
C SER A 156 -2.98 -0.18 1.65
N CYS A 157 -4.06 0.47 1.20
CA CYS A 157 -4.14 1.91 1.11
C CYS A 157 -5.57 2.43 1.27
N THR A 158 -5.68 3.62 1.85
CA THR A 158 -6.93 4.38 1.91
C THR A 158 -6.72 5.73 1.25
N ILE A 159 -7.42 5.99 0.15
CA ILE A 159 -7.39 7.27 -0.56
C ILE A 159 -8.11 8.33 0.29
N ASP A 160 -7.43 9.44 0.53
CA ASP A 160 -8.06 10.63 1.11
C ASP A 160 -8.69 11.45 -0.01
N SER A 161 -9.99 11.26 -0.22
CA SER A 161 -10.71 11.82 -1.37
C SER A 161 -10.73 13.35 -1.34
N SER A 162 -10.67 13.93 -0.14
CA SER A 162 -10.69 15.38 0.09
C SER A 162 -9.39 16.07 -0.32
N LEU A 163 -8.30 15.30 -0.44
CA LEU A 163 -6.97 15.77 -0.83
C LEU A 163 -6.59 15.43 -2.27
N THR A 164 -7.48 14.79 -3.03
CA THR A 164 -7.31 14.61 -4.47
C THR A 164 -7.38 15.96 -5.17
N MET A 165 -6.38 16.26 -6.00
CA MET A 165 -6.34 17.52 -6.76
C MET A 165 -6.08 17.23 -8.23
N VAL A 166 -6.74 18.00 -9.10
CA VAL A 166 -6.37 18.11 -10.50
C VAL A 166 -5.94 19.54 -10.78
N MET A 167 -4.77 19.71 -11.38
CA MET A 167 -4.18 21.01 -11.68
C MET A 167 -3.82 21.10 -13.16
N GLY A 168 -4.27 22.19 -13.79
CA GLY A 168 -4.22 22.32 -15.24
C GLY A 168 -5.00 21.18 -15.91
N ASP A 169 -4.62 20.84 -17.13
CA ASP A 169 -5.36 19.85 -17.91
C ASP A 169 -4.93 18.41 -17.62
N ASP A 170 -3.83 18.19 -16.88
CA ASP A 170 -3.17 16.88 -16.85
C ASP A 170 -2.38 16.49 -15.61
N MET A 171 -2.30 17.35 -14.59
CA MET A 171 -1.58 17.03 -13.36
C MET A 171 -2.57 16.55 -12.30
N VAL A 172 -2.35 15.35 -11.79
CA VAL A 172 -3.18 14.75 -10.73
C VAL A 172 -2.32 14.52 -9.50
N LYS A 173 -2.83 14.94 -8.34
CA LYS A 173 -2.29 14.64 -7.02
C LYS A 173 -3.25 13.75 -6.26
N VAL A 174 -2.74 12.67 -5.67
CA VAL A 174 -3.51 11.76 -4.81
C VAL A 174 -2.74 11.53 -3.52
N VAL A 175 -3.47 11.57 -2.40
CA VAL A 175 -2.95 11.27 -1.06
C VAL A 175 -3.56 9.95 -0.59
N ALA A 176 -2.72 9.04 -0.11
CA ALA A 176 -3.15 7.73 0.35
C ALA A 176 -2.49 7.34 1.67
N TRP A 177 -3.31 7.07 2.68
CA TRP A 177 -2.90 6.58 4.00
C TRP A 177 -2.66 5.07 3.97
N TYR A 178 -1.76 4.61 4.84
CA TYR A 178 -1.54 3.18 5.07
C TYR A 178 -0.95 2.94 6.46
N ASP A 179 -1.48 1.95 7.17
CA ASP A 179 -0.78 1.37 8.31
C ASP A 179 0.40 0.55 7.79
N ASN A 180 1.61 1.07 7.98
CA ASN A 180 2.82 0.45 7.45
C ASN A 180 3.19 -0.85 8.16
N GLU A 181 2.57 -1.17 9.29
CA GLU A 181 2.73 -2.43 10.00
C GLU A 181 1.56 -3.36 9.71
N TRP A 182 0.33 -2.92 10.01
CA TRP A 182 -0.86 -3.77 9.98
C TRP A 182 -1.29 -4.17 8.56
N GLY A 183 -1.60 -3.18 7.70
CA GLY A 183 -2.05 -3.45 6.34
C GLY A 183 -1.02 -4.25 5.53
N TYR A 184 0.28 -4.00 5.74
CA TYR A 184 1.34 -4.81 5.14
C TYR A 184 1.34 -6.25 5.67
N SER A 185 1.13 -6.45 6.98
CA SER A 185 1.07 -7.78 7.58
C SER A 185 -0.10 -8.60 7.06
N GLN A 186 -1.27 -7.96 6.88
CA GLN A 186 -2.42 -8.59 6.22
C GLN A 186 -2.06 -9.07 4.81
N ARG A 187 -1.35 -8.25 4.02
CA ARG A 187 -0.88 -8.66 2.68
C ARG A 187 0.12 -9.83 2.71
N VAL A 188 0.90 -9.98 3.78
CA VAL A 188 1.82 -11.13 3.93
C VAL A 188 1.00 -12.41 4.13
N VAL A 189 -0.05 -12.37 4.96
CA VAL A 189 -0.98 -13.49 5.17
C VAL A 189 -1.70 -13.83 3.86
N ASP A 190 -2.26 -12.83 3.17
CA ASP A 190 -2.95 -13.02 1.89
C ASP A 190 -2.03 -13.68 0.84
N LEU A 191 -0.78 -13.24 0.76
CA LEU A 191 0.19 -13.82 -0.16
C LEU A 191 0.54 -15.26 0.22
N ALA A 192 0.66 -15.58 1.51
CA ALA A 192 0.89 -16.94 1.98
C ALA A 192 -0.26 -17.87 1.60
N HIS A 193 -1.51 -17.45 1.81
CA HIS A 193 -2.70 -18.19 1.39
C HIS A 193 -2.75 -18.39 -0.12
N LEU A 194 -2.45 -17.34 -0.90
CA LEU A 194 -2.42 -17.42 -2.37
C LEU A 194 -1.33 -18.37 -2.90
N VAL A 195 -0.16 -18.39 -2.27
CA VAL A 195 0.93 -19.31 -2.63
C VAL A 195 0.55 -20.74 -2.26
N ALA A 196 -0.01 -20.95 -1.07
CA ALA A 196 -0.46 -22.27 -0.61
C ALA A 196 -1.57 -22.83 -1.51
N SER A 197 -2.56 -22.02 -1.89
CA SER A 197 -3.68 -22.46 -2.75
C SER A 197 -3.25 -22.84 -4.17
N LYS A 198 -2.04 -22.44 -4.58
CA LYS A 198 -1.45 -22.74 -5.89
C LYS A 198 -0.29 -23.73 -5.77
N TRP A 199 -0.07 -24.32 -4.60
CA TRP A 199 1.05 -25.22 -4.38
C TRP A 199 0.84 -26.56 -5.12
N PRO A 200 1.81 -27.04 -5.93
CA PRO A 200 1.70 -28.31 -6.62
C PRO A 200 1.58 -29.47 -5.64
N GLY A 201 0.58 -30.33 -5.85
CA GLY A 201 0.37 -31.54 -5.06
C GLY A 201 -0.40 -31.36 -3.75
N THR A 202 -0.90 -30.16 -3.47
CA THR A 202 -1.92 -29.96 -2.43
C THR A 202 -3.30 -29.89 -3.06
N ASP A 203 -4.21 -30.77 -2.64
CA ASP A 203 -5.63 -30.57 -2.93
C ASP A 203 -6.08 -29.31 -2.18
N ALA A 204 -6.79 -28.40 -2.87
CA ALA A 204 -7.36 -27.22 -2.23
C ALA A 204 -8.48 -27.67 -1.27
N VAL A 205 -8.16 -27.84 0.01
CA VAL A 205 -9.12 -28.23 1.04
C VAL A 205 -9.23 -27.07 2.03
N GLY A 206 -10.34 -26.31 1.95
CA GLY A 206 -10.65 -25.24 2.89
C GLY A 206 -10.84 -23.85 2.26
N SER A 207 -11.26 -22.88 3.06
CA SER A 207 -11.37 -21.45 2.67
C SER A 207 -10.01 -20.80 2.41
N GLY A 208 -8.92 -21.46 2.80
CA GLY A 208 -7.57 -20.93 2.74
C GLY A 208 -7.16 -20.24 4.05
N ASP A 209 -8.10 -20.00 4.96
CA ASP A 209 -7.84 -19.53 6.32
C ASP A 209 -8.11 -20.70 7.31
N PRO A 210 -7.05 -21.28 7.91
CA PRO A 210 -7.20 -22.35 8.89
C PRO A 210 -8.04 -21.95 10.11
N LEU A 211 -8.02 -20.67 10.51
CA LEU A 211 -8.84 -20.16 11.61
C LEU A 211 -10.29 -20.06 11.18
N GLU A 212 -10.58 -19.54 9.99
CA GLU A 212 -11.95 -19.49 9.46
C GLU A 212 -12.54 -20.90 9.32
N ASP A 213 -11.77 -21.85 8.80
CA ASP A 213 -12.18 -23.25 8.67
C ASP A 213 -12.36 -23.93 10.03
N PHE A 214 -11.48 -23.65 10.99
CA PHE A 214 -11.62 -24.10 12.37
C PHE A 214 -12.88 -23.51 13.02
N CYS A 215 -13.15 -22.22 12.86
CA CYS A 215 -14.28 -21.55 13.48
C CYS A 215 -15.64 -21.96 12.88
N LYS A 216 -15.67 -22.45 11.64
CA LYS A 216 -16.88 -23.09 11.07
C LYS A 216 -17.29 -24.34 11.84
N SER A 217 -16.33 -25.14 12.32
CA SER A 217 -16.59 -26.33 13.14
C SER A 217 -16.57 -26.05 14.66
N ASN A 218 -15.93 -24.95 15.09
CA ASN A 218 -15.65 -24.65 16.49
C ASN A 218 -16.03 -23.21 16.88
N PRO A 219 -17.28 -22.75 16.62
CA PRO A 219 -17.66 -21.34 16.78
C PRO A 219 -17.62 -20.82 18.23
N GLY A 220 -17.53 -21.70 19.23
CA GLY A 220 -17.48 -21.34 20.66
C GLY A 220 -16.08 -21.12 21.23
N GLU A 221 -15.03 -21.44 20.47
CA GLU A 221 -13.65 -21.31 20.91
C GLU A 221 -13.24 -19.84 21.05
N GLU A 222 -12.35 -19.55 21.99
CA GLU A 222 -11.91 -18.18 22.29
C GLU A 222 -11.28 -17.48 21.08
N GLU A 223 -10.54 -18.24 20.27
CA GLU A 223 -9.88 -17.79 19.04
C GLU A 223 -10.88 -17.46 17.91
N CYS A 224 -12.12 -17.95 18.03
CA CYS A 224 -13.22 -17.71 17.07
C CYS A 224 -14.15 -16.58 17.48
N LYS A 225 -13.95 -16.01 18.67
CA LYS A 225 -14.69 -14.83 19.12
C LYS A 225 -14.10 -13.63 18.39
N VAL A 226 -14.80 -13.16 17.37
CA VAL A 226 -14.54 -11.83 16.80
C VAL A 226 -14.73 -10.83 17.93
N TYR A 227 -13.65 -10.24 18.42
CA TYR A 227 -13.74 -9.15 19.37
C TYR A 227 -14.42 -7.99 18.66
N GLU A 228 -15.70 -7.75 18.97
CA GLU A 228 -16.39 -6.54 18.53
C GLU A 228 -15.62 -5.34 19.12
N ALA A 229 -15.09 -4.51 18.22
CA ALA A 229 -14.51 -3.20 18.55
C ALA A 229 -15.61 -2.14 18.65
#